data_AF-A0A8X8A7Z7-F1
#
_entry.id   AF-A0A8X8A7Z7-F1
#
_cell.length_a   1.000
_cell.length_b   1.000
_cell.length_c   1.000
_cell.angle_alpha   90.00
_cell.angle_beta   90.00
_cell.angle_gamma   90.00
#
_symmetry.space_group_name_H-M   'P 1'
#
loop_
_entity.id
_entity.type
_entity.pdbx_description
1 polymer ?
#
loop_
_entity_poly.entity_id
_entity_poly.type
_entity_poly.pdbx_seq_one_letter_code
_entity_poly.pdbx_strand_id
1 'polypeptide(L)'
;MASTSFFVPEIRDFPVVDVRHVAEALLLVHEKPRAKGRYIRASYSIRTPALVDNLKSMYHSYNYPRSFIEVEEDIKLSSRELQNLGWTYRSVEETIADTVRNHQV
;
A
#
# COMPACT_ATOMS: atom_id res chain seq x y z
N MET A 1 -0.90 -5.63 36.42
CA MET A 1 0.12 -5.56 35.36
C MET A 1 -0.61 -5.70 34.04
N ALA A 2 -0.73 -4.63 33.25
CA ALA A 2 -1.35 -4.73 31.94
C ALA A 2 -0.39 -5.49 31.03
N SER A 3 -0.81 -6.66 30.57
CA SER A 3 -0.10 -7.40 29.53
C SER A 3 -0.19 -6.57 28.25
N THR A 4 0.84 -5.74 27.99
CA THR A 4 1.01 -5.13 26.69
C THR A 4 1.32 -6.27 25.73
N SER A 5 0.31 -6.81 25.06
CA SER A 5 0.53 -7.72 23.95
C SER A 5 1.34 -6.95 22.91
N PHE A 6 2.64 -7.25 22.81
CA PHE A 6 3.44 -6.74 21.70
C PHE A 6 2.86 -7.35 20.43
N PHE A 7 2.18 -6.51 19.63
CA PHE A 7 1.73 -6.93 18.31
C PHE A 7 2.97 -7.28 17.49
N VAL A 8 3.11 -8.55 17.14
CA VAL A 8 4.14 -9.03 16.22
C VAL A 8 3.50 -9.07 14.83
N PRO A 9 3.95 -8.24 13.87
CA PRO A 9 3.35 -8.21 12.54
C PRO A 9 3.64 -9.50 11.79
N GLU A 10 2.67 -9.95 11.00
CA GLU A 10 2.84 -11.03 10.03
C GLU A 10 3.63 -10.54 8.81
N ILE A 11 4.49 -11.41 8.28
CA ILE A 11 5.13 -11.22 7.00
C ILE A 11 4.12 -11.61 5.93
N ARG A 12 3.51 -10.60 5.34
CA ARG A 12 2.65 -10.76 4.16
C ARG A 12 2.95 -9.69 3.13
N ASP A 13 2.51 -9.98 1.92
CA ASP A 13 2.43 -9.02 0.82
C ASP A 13 1.23 -8.10 1.04
N PHE A 14 1.53 -6.81 1.26
CA PHE A 14 0.51 -5.82 1.52
C PHE A 14 0.23 -5.06 0.21
N PRO A 15 -0.93 -5.25 -0.43
CA PRO A 15 -1.32 -4.43 -1.56
C PRO A 15 -1.59 -3.00 -1.05
N VAL A 16 -0.69 -2.08 -1.41
CA VAL A 16 -0.77 -0.66 -1.04
C VAL A 16 -1.30 0.14 -2.20
N VAL A 17 -2.13 1.13 -1.86
CA VAL A 17 -2.84 1.89 -2.85
C VAL A 17 -3.19 3.31 -2.35
N ASP A 18 -2.65 4.34 -3.01
CA ASP A 18 -2.82 5.75 -2.59
C ASP A 18 -4.28 6.20 -2.77
N VAL A 19 -4.91 6.84 -1.78
CA VAL A 19 -6.35 7.22 -1.89
C VAL A 19 -6.66 8.12 -3.10
N ARG A 20 -5.73 9.01 -3.50
CA ARG A 20 -5.91 9.95 -4.62
C ARG A 20 -6.01 9.21 -5.94
N HIS A 21 -5.15 8.22 -6.14
CA HIS A 21 -5.20 7.37 -7.32
C HIS A 21 -6.46 6.46 -7.34
N VAL A 22 -7.22 6.31 -6.23
CA VAL A 22 -8.54 5.65 -6.26
C VAL A 22 -9.51 6.56 -6.99
N ALA A 23 -9.56 7.82 -6.55
CA ALA A 23 -10.47 8.81 -7.10
C ALA A 23 -10.23 9.00 -8.61
N GLU A 24 -8.96 9.11 -9.01
CA GLU A 24 -8.56 9.19 -10.42
C GLU A 24 -8.96 7.95 -11.22
N ALA A 25 -8.78 6.75 -10.66
CA ALA A 25 -9.19 5.51 -11.32
C ALA A 25 -10.71 5.42 -11.50
N LEU A 26 -11.48 5.83 -10.48
CA LEU A 26 -12.94 5.87 -10.54
C LEU A 26 -13.42 6.83 -11.63
N LEU A 27 -12.81 8.02 -11.71
CA LEU A 27 -13.09 8.99 -12.76
C LEU A 27 -12.74 8.42 -14.14
N LEU A 28 -11.55 7.84 -14.29
CA LEU A 28 -11.09 7.26 -15.56
C LEU A 28 -12.02 6.16 -16.06
N VAL A 29 -12.43 5.24 -15.19
CA VAL A 29 -13.36 4.15 -15.55
C VAL A 29 -14.74 4.72 -15.92
N HIS A 30 -15.19 5.78 -15.26
CA HIS A 30 -16.45 6.43 -15.60
C HIS A 30 -16.41 7.12 -16.96
N GLU A 31 -15.30 7.80 -17.29
CA GLU A 31 -15.17 8.60 -18.51
C GLU A 31 -14.87 7.79 -19.77
N LYS A 32 -14.19 6.65 -19.65
CA LYS A 32 -13.76 5.85 -20.82
C LYS A 32 -14.89 4.93 -21.28
N PRO A 33 -15.48 5.12 -22.48
CA PRO A 33 -16.57 4.27 -22.97
C PRO A 33 -16.19 2.79 -23.17
N ARG A 34 -14.88 2.51 -23.28
CA ARG A 34 -14.32 1.16 -23.40
C ARG A 34 -14.15 0.46 -22.05
N ALA A 35 -14.33 1.16 -20.93
CA ALA A 35 -14.20 0.55 -19.62
C ALA A 35 -15.36 -0.42 -19.36
N LYS A 36 -15.05 -1.64 -18.90
CA LYS A 36 -16.03 -2.69 -18.68
C LYS A 36 -15.56 -3.68 -17.61
N GLY A 37 -16.50 -4.09 -16.76
CA GLY A 37 -16.25 -5.14 -15.77
C GLY A 37 -15.57 -4.60 -14.51
N ARG A 38 -14.67 -5.39 -13.94
CA ARG A 38 -13.98 -5.09 -12.67
C ARG A 38 -12.52 -4.75 -12.94
N TYR A 39 -12.02 -3.74 -12.23
CA TYR A 39 -10.62 -3.33 -12.27
C TYR A 39 -9.97 -3.61 -10.93
N ILE A 40 -8.97 -4.49 -10.91
CA ILE A 40 -8.12 -4.71 -9.73
C ILE A 40 -7.21 -3.50 -9.59
N ARG A 41 -7.08 -3.02 -8.35
CA ARG A 41 -6.33 -1.82 -8.02
C ARG A 41 -5.33 -2.10 -6.91
N ALA A 42 -4.10 -2.38 -7.32
CA ALA A 42 -2.92 -2.43 -6.47
C ALA A 42 -1.79 -1.65 -7.15
N SER A 43 -1.37 -0.52 -6.57
CA SER A 43 -0.26 0.28 -7.08
C SER A 43 1.05 -0.45 -6.82
N TYR A 44 1.16 -1.06 -5.63
CA TYR A 44 2.32 -1.80 -5.17
C TYR A 44 1.89 -3.02 -4.37
N SER A 45 2.65 -4.10 -4.47
CA SER A 45 2.70 -5.14 -3.43
C SER A 45 4.00 -4.92 -2.67
N ILE A 46 3.92 -4.56 -1.38
CA ILE A 46 5.09 -4.38 -0.53
C ILE A 46 5.05 -5.40 0.60
N ARG A 47 6.12 -6.19 0.72
CA ARG A 47 6.26 -7.14 1.82
C ARG A 47 6.44 -6.37 3.12
N THR A 48 5.81 -6.84 4.20
CA THR A 48 5.76 -6.11 5.48
C THR A 48 7.15 -5.68 6.03
N PRO A 49 8.21 -6.52 5.99
CA PRO A 49 9.56 -6.08 6.38
C PRO A 49 10.10 -4.93 5.52
N ALA A 50 9.89 -4.98 4.20
CA ALA A 50 10.31 -3.92 3.28
C ALA A 50 9.57 -2.60 3.55
N LEU A 51 8.27 -2.66 3.91
CA LEU A 51 7.52 -1.48 4.34
C LEU A 51 8.13 -0.87 5.62
N VAL A 52 8.48 -1.70 6.60
CA VAL A 52 9.12 -1.25 7.84
C VAL A 52 10.48 -0.62 7.56
N ASP A 53 11.28 -1.19 6.66
CA ASP A 53 12.59 -0.64 6.30
C ASP A 53 12.49 0.69 5.56
N ASN A 54 11.50 0.85 4.66
CA ASN A 54 11.18 2.14 4.03
C ASN A 54 10.75 3.19 5.07
N LEU A 55 9.91 2.81 6.03
CA LEU A 55 9.51 3.71 7.10
C LEU A 55 10.69 4.12 7.99
N LYS A 56 11.57 3.18 8.35
CA LYS A 56 12.76 3.46 9.16
C LYS A 56 13.70 4.44 8.48
N SER A 57 13.94 4.29 7.18
CA SER A 57 14.85 5.15 6.43
C SER A 57 14.34 6.60 6.31
N MET A 58 13.01 6.78 6.30
CA MET A 58 12.37 8.09 6.21
C MET A 58 12.08 8.72 7.57
N TYR A 59 11.81 7.91 8.60
CA TYR A 59 11.25 8.35 9.89
C TYR A 59 11.87 7.63 11.11
N HIS A 60 13.17 7.79 11.32
CA HIS A 60 13.95 7.12 12.38
C HIS A 60 13.42 7.25 13.83
N SER A 61 12.58 8.25 14.14
CA SER A 61 12.15 8.56 15.51
C SER A 61 11.05 7.64 16.06
N TYR A 62 10.44 6.79 15.24
CA TYR A 62 9.36 5.90 15.67
C TYR A 62 9.87 4.55 16.20
N ASN A 63 9.04 3.92 17.05
CA ASN A 63 9.27 2.55 17.48
C ASN A 63 8.77 1.57 16.42
N TYR A 64 9.69 0.81 15.83
CA TYR A 64 9.38 -0.19 14.81
C TYR A 64 9.44 -1.62 15.34
N PRO A 65 8.66 -2.56 14.77
CA PRO A 65 8.79 -3.98 15.05
C PRO A 65 10.20 -4.49 14.77
N ARG A 66 10.69 -5.39 15.63
CA ARG A 66 12.01 -6.05 15.50
C ARG A 66 11.91 -7.49 15.00
N SER A 67 10.74 -8.10 15.14
CA SER A 67 10.45 -9.46 14.72
C SER A 67 9.15 -9.48 13.93
N PHE A 68 9.00 -10.52 13.12
CA PHE A 68 7.83 -10.76 12.29
C PHE A 68 7.52 -12.26 12.30
N ILE A 69 6.26 -12.63 12.03
CA ILE A 69 5.82 -14.03 11.92
C ILE A 69 5.62 -14.35 10.45
N GLU A 70 6.27 -15.37 9.91
CA GLU A 70 6.05 -15.78 8.52
C GLU A 70 4.72 -16.51 8.35
N VAL A 71 3.95 -16.13 7.34
CA VAL A 71 2.68 -16.77 6.96
C VAL A 71 2.72 -17.11 5.46
N GLU A 72 2.10 -18.24 5.07
CA GLU A 72 2.08 -18.73 3.68
C GLU A 72 1.03 -18.04 2.79
N GLU A 73 0.93 -16.71 2.85
CA GLU A 73 0.02 -15.95 1.97
C GLU A 73 0.81 -15.08 0.97
N ASP A 74 0.82 -15.53 -0.29
CA ASP A 74 1.33 -14.79 -1.44
C ASP A 74 0.15 -14.40 -2.34
N ILE A 75 -0.35 -13.17 -2.17
CA ILE A 75 -1.43 -12.63 -3.02
C ILE A 75 -0.81 -11.69 -4.06
N LYS A 76 -0.65 -12.21 -5.28
CA LYS A 76 -0.21 -11.41 -6.42
C LYS A 76 -1.38 -10.78 -7.15
N LEU A 77 -1.53 -9.47 -6.98
CA LEU A 77 -2.51 -8.66 -7.71
C LEU A 77 -1.86 -7.99 -8.94
N SER A 78 -2.65 -7.83 -10.01
CA SER A 78 -2.24 -7.12 -11.22
C SER A 78 -3.22 -6.01 -11.55
N SER A 79 -2.70 -4.80 -11.75
CA SER A 79 -3.47 -3.62 -12.17
C SER A 79 -3.44 -3.38 -13.68
N ARG A 80 -3.06 -4.39 -14.47
CA ARG A 80 -2.80 -4.26 -15.90
C ARG A 80 -4.01 -3.75 -16.69
N GLU A 81 -5.21 -4.24 -16.37
CA GLU A 81 -6.44 -3.79 -17.04
C GLU A 81 -6.71 -2.30 -16.81
N LEU A 82 -6.38 -1.79 -15.62
CA LEU A 82 -6.54 -0.37 -15.29
C LEU A 82 -5.44 0.47 -15.95
N GLN A 83 -4.20 -0.02 -15.98
CA GLN A 83 -3.09 0.61 -16.70
C GLN A 83 -3.35 0.70 -18.21
N ASN A 84 -4.00 -0.30 -18.81
CA ASN A 84 -4.40 -0.28 -20.22
C ASN A 84 -5.40 0.86 -20.55
N LEU A 85 -6.11 1.39 -19.54
CA LEU A 85 -6.96 2.58 -19.70
C LEU A 85 -6.20 3.91 -19.60
N GLY A 86 -4.89 3.86 -19.34
CA GLY A 86 -4.04 5.03 -19.12
C GLY A 86 -3.87 5.40 -17.65
N TRP A 87 -4.25 4.54 -16.72
CA TRP A 87 -4.03 4.80 -15.30
C TRP A 87 -2.55 4.69 -14.94
N THR A 88 -2.07 5.70 -14.23
CA THR A 88 -0.71 5.77 -13.68
C THR A 88 -0.77 6.01 -12.19
N TYR A 89 0.29 5.66 -11.48
CA TYR A 89 0.40 5.89 -10.04
C TYR A 89 1.80 6.32 -9.68
N ARG A 90 1.89 7.08 -8.58
CA ARG A 90 3.12 7.62 -8.02
C ARG A 90 3.79 6.63 -7.09
N SER A 91 5.06 6.89 -6.76
CA SER A 91 5.90 6.06 -5.90
C SER A 91 5.28 5.73 -4.53
N VAL A 92 5.66 4.57 -3.97
CA VAL A 92 5.19 4.16 -2.64
C VAL A 92 5.78 5.07 -1.56
N GLU A 93 6.99 5.58 -1.76
CA GLU A 93 7.70 6.50 -0.86
C GLU A 93 6.94 7.82 -0.70
N GLU A 94 6.48 8.42 -1.81
CA GLU A 94 5.66 9.64 -1.75
C GLU A 94 4.32 9.41 -1.05
N THR A 95 3.69 8.26 -1.31
CA THR A 95 2.43 7.86 -0.67
C THR A 95 2.61 7.72 0.85
N ILE A 96 3.67 7.03 1.28
CA ILE A 96 4.03 6.87 2.69
C ILE A 96 4.33 8.24 3.31
N ALA A 97 5.10 9.08 2.62
CA ALA A 97 5.50 10.38 3.15
C ALA A 97 4.30 11.29 3.45
N ASP A 98 3.37 11.38 2.49
CA ASP A 98 2.15 12.16 2.63
C ASP A 98 1.24 11.59 3.73
N THR A 99 1.19 10.26 3.85
CA THR A 99 0.42 9.58 4.91
C THR A 99 0.96 9.93 6.29
N VAL A 100 2.27 9.80 6.52
CA VAL A 100 2.86 10.10 7.84
C VAL A 100 2.69 11.56 8.21
N ARG A 101 2.90 12.50 7.27
CA ARG A 101 2.68 13.94 7.53
C ARG A 101 1.25 14.24 7.96
N ASN A 102 0.25 13.63 7.31
CA ASN A 102 -1.16 13.84 7.66
C ASN A 102 -1.55 13.27 9.04
N HIS A 103 -0.82 12.29 9.57
CA HIS A 103 -1.07 11.72 10.90
C HIS A 103 -0.33 12.46 12.03
N GLN A 104 0.54 13.43 11.71
CA GLN A 104 1.24 14.27 12.68
C GLN A 104 0.51 15.58 12.99
N VAL A 105 -0.65 15.83 12.35
CA VAL A 105 -1.48 17.02 12.51
C VAL A 105 -2.46 16.86 13.66
#